data_AF-A0A6G9SAU1-F1
#
_entry.id   AF-A0A6G9SAU1-F1
#
_cell.length_a   1.000
_cell.length_b   1.000
_cell.length_c   1.000
_cell.angle_alpha   90.00
_cell.angle_beta   90.00
_cell.angle_gamma   90.00
#
_symmetry.space_group_name_H-M   'P 1'
#
loop_
_entity.id
_entity.type
_entity.pdbx_description
1 polymer ?
#
loop_
_entity_poly.entity_id
_entity_poly.type
_entity_poly.pdbx_seq_one_letter_code
_entity_poly.pdbx_strand_id
1 'polypeptide(L)' 'MQFQIECNTEKTRKVCLICHQSFQMLAARLIVCNDEGDGYGDICPQCTARGSDWIHHQLQEFSNQLLTIK' A
#
# COMPACT_ATOMS: atom_id res chain seq x y z
N MET A 1 11.19 2.29 2.23
CA MET A 1 9.70 2.24 2.18
C MET A 1 9.18 2.32 3.59
N GLN A 2 8.18 3.17 3.82
CA GLN A 2 7.53 3.38 5.11
C GLN A 2 6.01 3.29 4.96
N PHE A 3 5.30 3.22 6.09
CA PHE A 3 3.85 3.24 6.14
C PHE A 3 3.35 4.60 6.63
N GLN A 4 2.43 5.19 5.88
CA GLN A 4 1.67 6.38 6.29
C GLN A 4 0.20 6.02 6.44
N ILE A 5 -0.43 6.57 7.49
CA ILE A 5 -1.87 6.47 7.69
C ILE A 5 -2.49 7.83 7.43
N GLU A 6 -3.43 7.89 6.50
CA GLU A 6 -4.23 9.09 6.27
C GLU A 6 -5.68 8.82 6.62
N CYS A 7 -6.25 9.66 7.49
CA CYS A 7 -7.68 9.66 7.77
C CYS A 7 -8.36 10.59 6.78
N ASN A 8 -9.13 10.05 5.84
CA ASN A 8 -9.91 10.85 4.90
C ASN A 8 -11.31 10.23 4.75
N THR A 9 -12.33 11.06 4.91
CA THR A 9 -13.74 10.67 4.79
C THR A 9 -14.22 10.58 3.34
N GLU A 10 -13.38 10.99 2.38
CA GLU A 10 -13.71 10.91 0.95
C GLU A 10 -13.71 9.46 0.45
N LYS A 11 -14.89 9.03 -0.02
CA LYS A 11 -15.10 7.71 -0.63
C LYS A 11 -14.50 7.66 -2.02
N THR A 12 -13.19 7.45 -2.09
CA THR A 12 -12.47 7.27 -3.34
C THR A 12 -12.22 5.78 -3.61
N ARG A 13 -12.41 5.38 -4.87
CA ARG A 13 -12.03 4.04 -5.33
C ARG A 13 -10.52 4.03 -5.52
N LYS A 14 -9.84 3.05 -4.91
CA LYS A 14 -8.40 2.86 -5.00
C LYS A 14 -8.08 1.48 -5.54
N VAL A 15 -6.83 1.28 -5.95
CA VAL A 15 -6.31 -0.01 -6.38
C VAL A 15 -5.24 -0.40 -5.37
N CYS A 16 -5.31 -1.64 -4.88
CA CYS A 16 -4.33 -2.15 -3.92
C CYS A 16 -2.97 -2.34 -4.60
N LEU A 17 -1.91 -1.83 -3.99
CA LEU A 17 -0.53 -2.00 -4.44
C LEU A 17 -0.10 -3.47 -4.47
N ILE A 18 -0.66 -4.32 -3.60
CA ILE A 18 -0.25 -5.72 -3.46
C ILE A 18 -1.08 -6.64 -4.35
N CYS A 19 -2.41 -6.61 -4.21
CA CYS A 19 -3.28 -7.55 -4.91
C CYS A 19 -3.88 -7.00 -6.21
N HIS A 20 -3.62 -5.74 -6.54
CA HIS A 20 -4.15 -5.04 -7.73
C HIS A 20 -5.69 -5.00 -7.84
N GLN A 21 -6.41 -5.40 -6.78
CA GLN A 21 -7.86 -5.31 -6.74
C GLN A 21 -8.30 -3.90 -6.40
N SER A 22 -9.40 -3.48 -7.05
CA SER A 22 -10.09 -2.26 -6.65
C SER A 22 -10.73 -2.43 -5.28
N PHE A 23 -10.62 -1.41 -4.43
CA PHE A 23 -11.31 -1.37 -3.16
C PHE A 23 -11.87 0.02 -2.88
N GLN A 24 -12.93 0.06 -2.08
CA GLN A 24 -13.43 1.30 -1.52
C GLN A 24 -12.87 1.50 -0.13
N MET A 25 -12.58 2.76 0.13
CA MET A 25 -12.11 3.23 1.41
C MET A 25 -13.24 3.50 2.37
N LEU A 26 -12.99 3.21 3.65
CA LEU A 26 -13.98 3.41 4.72
C LEU A 26 -13.69 4.68 5.53
N ALA A 27 -12.52 4.78 6.17
CA ALA A 27 -12.18 5.88 7.07
C ALA A 27 -10.69 6.27 7.09
N ALA A 28 -9.80 5.30 6.87
CA ALA A 28 -8.36 5.52 6.84
C ALA A 28 -7.68 4.72 5.72
N ARG A 29 -6.59 5.28 5.23
CA ARG A 29 -5.67 4.71 4.23
C ARG A 29 -4.46 4.16 4.91
N LEU A 30 -3.94 3.05 4.39
CA LEU A 30 -2.57 2.64 4.61
C LEU A 30 -1.81 2.83 3.31
N ILE A 31 -0.87 3.76 3.29
CA ILE A 31 -0.11 4.17 2.11
C ILE A 31 1.33 3.71 2.31
N VAL A 32 1.92 3.13 1.25
CA VAL A 32 3.35 2.86 1.20
C VAL A 32 4.01 4.06 0.56
N CYS A 33 5.00 4.66 1.22
CA CYS A 33 5.71 5.84 0.74
C CYS A 33 7.25 5.69 0.84
N ASN A 34 7.97 6.56 0.14
CA ASN A 34 9.42 6.73 0.32
C ASN A 34 9.71 7.60 1.56
N ASP A 35 10.99 7.85 1.84
CA ASP A 35 11.40 8.64 3.01
C ASP A 35 11.08 10.14 2.89
N GLU A 36 10.71 10.61 1.69
CA GLU A 36 10.29 11.98 1.38
C GLU A 36 8.76 12.15 1.45
N GLY A 37 8.01 11.06 1.63
CA GLY A 37 6.55 11.06 1.68
C GLY A 37 5.85 10.81 0.34
N ASP A 38 6.58 10.56 -0.75
CA ASP A 38 5.98 10.21 -2.03
C ASP A 38 5.34 8.81 -1.96
N GLY A 39 4.04 8.77 -2.22
CA GLY A 39 3.25 7.53 -2.16
C GLY A 39 3.47 6.63 -3.38
N TYR A 40 3.86 5.38 -3.11
CA TYR A 40 3.88 4.30 -4.11
C TYR A 40 2.48 3.71 -4.35
N GLY A 41 1.62 3.69 -3.34
CA GLY A 41 0.25 3.20 -3.47
C GLY A 41 -0.41 2.83 -2.13
N ASP A 42 -1.69 2.46 -2.22
CA ASP A 42 -2.50 2.08 -1.06
C ASP A 42 -2.56 0.56 -0.84
N ILE A 43 -2.69 0.12 0.41
CA ILE A 43 -2.95 -1.27 0.78
C ILE A 43 -4.41 -1.43 1.17
N CYS A 44 -5.11 -2.41 0.58
CA CYS A 44 -6.51 -2.67 0.89
C CYS A 44 -6.69 -3.38 2.25
N PRO A 45 -7.87 -3.27 2.89
CA PRO A 45 -8.11 -3.90 4.19
C PRO A 45 -7.88 -5.42 4.24
N GLN A 46 -8.15 -6.13 3.14
CA GLN A 46 -7.93 -7.57 3.05
C GLN A 46 -6.44 -7.94 3.09
N CYS A 47 -5.58 -7.13 2.48
CA CYS A 47 -4.14 -7.31 2.55
C CYS A 47 -3.61 -6.87 3.93
N THR A 48 -4.13 -5.78 4.50
CA THR A 48 -3.78 -5.33 5.86
C THR A 48 -4.09 -6.40 6.92
N ALA A 49 -5.22 -7.10 6.79
CA ALA A 49 -5.64 -8.16 7.71
C ALA A 49 -4.70 -9.37 7.75
N ARG A 50 -3.78 -9.53 6.79
CA ARG A 50 -2.79 -10.61 6.78
C ARG A 50 -1.59 -10.36 7.69
N GLY A 51 -1.47 -9.15 8.24
CA GLY A 51 -0.42 -8.78 9.18
C GLY A 51 0.82 -8.17 8.53
N SER A 52 1.61 -7.47 9.35
CA SER A 52 2.78 -6.68 8.92
C SER A 52 3.85 -7.51 8.23
N ASP A 53 4.12 -8.72 8.71
CA ASP A 53 5.21 -9.55 8.20
C ASP A 53 4.92 -10.01 6.76
N TRP A 54 3.67 -10.40 6.51
CA TRP A 54 3.21 -10.76 5.18
C TRP A 54 3.28 -9.56 4.22
N ILE A 55 2.83 -8.38 4.67
CA ILE A 55 2.92 -7.14 3.88
C ILE A 55 4.39 -6.80 3.57
N HIS A 56 5.27 -6.90 4.57
CA HIS A 56 6.69 -6.63 4.40
C HIS A 56 7.32 -7.54 3.35
N HIS A 57 7.00 -8.83 3.38
CA HIS A 57 7.46 -9.79 2.38
C HIS A 57 7.01 -9.41 0.96
N GLN A 58 5.73 -9.06 0.78
CA GLN A 58 5.21 -8.60 -0.51
C GLN A 58 5.89 -7.33 -1.02
N LEU A 59 6.20 -6.39 -0.13
CA LEU A 59 6.87 -5.14 -0.49
C LEU A 59 8.36 -5.35 -0.84
N GLN A 60 9.03 -6.33 -0.23
CA GLN A 60 10.38 -6.72 -0.62
C GLN A 60 10.42 -7.27 -2.05
N GLU A 61 9.48 -8.14 -2.41
CA GLU A 61 9.35 -8.64 -3.78
C GLU A 61 9.11 -7.51 -4.79
N PHE A 62 8.21 -6.58 -4.44
CA PHE A 62 7.95 -5.38 -5.24
C PHE A 62 9.20 -4.51 -5.40
N SER A 63 9.95 -4.27 -4.32
CA SER A 63 11.19 -3.49 -4.36
C SER A 63 12.25 -4.15 -5.26
N ASN A 64 12.37 -5.47 -5.23
CA ASN A 64 13.30 -6.20 -6.08
C ASN A 64 12.93 -6.06 -7.56
N GLN A 65 11.63 -6.11 -7.89
CA GLN A 65 11.15 -5.88 -9.26
C GLN A 65 11.52 -4.47 -9.76
N LEU A 66 11.35 -3.44 -8.92
CA LEU A 66 11.74 -2.07 -9.29
C LEU A 66 13.25 -1.93 -9.58
N LEU A 67 14.10 -2.66 -8.84
CA LEU A 67 15.55 -2.65 -9.06
C LEU A 67 15.98 -3.36 -10.36
N THR A 68 15.21 -4.34 -10.82
CA THR A 68 15.48 -5.07 -12.08
C THR A 68 15.08 -4.31 -13.35
N ILE A 69 14.36 -3.20 -13.23
CA ILE A 69 13.92 -2.36 -14.37
C ILE A 69 14.95 -1.23 -14.65
N LYS A 70 16.10 -1.21 -13.96
CA LYS A 70 17.21 -0.28 -14.21
C LYS A 70 18.17 -0.76 -15.29
#